data_AF-A0A3C0PQB7-F1
#
_entry.id   AF-A0A3C0PQB7-F1
#
_cell.length_a   1.000
_cell.length_b   1.000
_cell.length_c   1.000
_cell.angle_alpha   90.00
_cell.angle_beta   90.00
_cell.angle_gamma   90.00
#
_symmetry.space_group_name_H-M   'P 1'
#
loop_
_entity.id
_entity.type
_entity.pdbx_description
1 polymer ?
#
loop_
_entity_poly.entity_id
_entity_poly.type
_entity_poly.pdbx_seq_one_letter_code
_entity_poly.pdbx_strand_id
1 'polypeptide(L)'
;MVRLSLAFETGLPKPSGPVAVLHPEVGFDIAGLTAALIVQPFFPTNRTWGNQGFACDVSLPTRRFSLAIVCCTRSKQQTADLIAQAAAQADIVVVDGQKTDGIDSHYRSLRKLTTVHGTITKAHGRLFWFAGMNL
;
A
#
# COMPACT_ATOMS: atom_id res chain seq x y z
N MET A 1 13.76 2.42 -0.01
CA MET A 1 13.71 1.42 -1.10
C MET A 1 12.73 1.93 -2.14
N VAL A 2 13.20 2.22 -3.35
CA VAL A 2 12.62 3.25 -4.26
C VAL A 2 11.47 2.76 -5.16
N ARG A 3 10.71 1.73 -4.77
CA ARG A 3 9.68 1.18 -5.67
C ARG A 3 8.52 2.14 -5.89
N LEU A 4 8.08 2.83 -4.84
CA LEU A 4 6.95 3.76 -4.93
C LEU A 4 7.29 5.00 -5.77
N SER A 5 8.47 5.60 -5.59
CA SER A 5 8.91 6.73 -6.41
C SER A 5 9.00 6.35 -7.89
N LEU A 6 9.58 5.19 -8.19
CA LEU A 6 9.66 4.68 -9.57
C LEU A 6 8.27 4.39 -10.15
N ALA A 7 7.33 3.89 -9.35
CA ALA A 7 5.95 3.69 -9.79
C ALA A 7 5.32 5.02 -10.24
N PHE A 8 5.49 6.10 -9.47
CA PHE A 8 5.01 7.43 -9.87
C PHE A 8 5.67 7.95 -11.15
N GLU A 9 6.96 7.68 -11.36
CA GLU A 9 7.68 8.08 -12.58
C GLU A 9 7.22 7.29 -13.82
N THR A 10 6.70 6.08 -13.63
CA THR A 10 6.43 5.12 -14.72
C THR A 10 4.94 4.91 -15.01
N GLY A 11 4.05 5.65 -14.33
CA GLY A 11 2.63 5.69 -14.69
C GLY A 11 1.64 5.48 -13.56
N LEU A 12 2.07 5.31 -12.30
CA LEU A 12 1.17 5.44 -11.16
C LEU A 12 0.71 6.90 -11.05
N PRO A 13 -0.61 7.19 -11.14
CA PRO A 13 -1.10 8.56 -11.01
C PRO A 13 -0.76 9.15 -9.63
N LYS A 14 -0.43 10.45 -9.62
CA LYS A 14 -0.28 11.18 -8.35
C LYS A 14 -1.64 11.27 -7.65
N PRO A 15 -1.70 11.13 -6.32
CA PRO A 15 -2.95 11.22 -5.59
C PRO A 15 -3.54 12.63 -5.71
N SER A 16 -4.84 12.72 -6.00
CA SER A 16 -5.60 13.97 -6.04
C SER A 16 -6.33 14.29 -4.73
N GLY A 17 -6.20 13.43 -3.71
CA GLY A 17 -6.91 13.52 -2.45
C GLY A 17 -6.23 12.74 -1.32
N PRO A 18 -7.00 12.32 -0.29
CA PRO A 18 -6.46 11.63 0.89
C PRO A 18 -5.71 10.35 0.53
N VAL A 19 -4.58 10.10 1.21
CA VAL A 19 -3.76 8.90 1.03
C VAL A 19 -3.74 8.07 2.31
N ALA A 20 -3.81 6.75 2.18
CA ALA A 20 -3.56 5.82 3.27
C ALA A 20 -2.36 4.92 2.96
N VAL A 21 -1.54 4.63 3.97
CA VAL A 21 -0.47 3.62 3.90
C VAL A 21 -0.70 2.59 5.00
N LEU A 22 -1.01 1.37 4.59
CA LEU A 22 -1.40 0.27 5.47
C LEU A 22 -0.21 -0.64 5.72
N HIS A 23 0.06 -0.90 7.00
CA HIS A 23 1.14 -1.75 7.48
C HIS A 23 2.57 -1.36 7.04
N PRO A 24 2.95 -0.07 6.91
CA PRO A 24 4.33 0.26 6.57
C PRO A 24 5.27 -0.11 7.72
N GLU A 25 6.35 -0.82 7.38
CA GLU A 25 7.48 -1.04 8.27
C GLU A 25 8.25 0.27 8.53
N VAL A 26 9.05 0.30 9.59
CA VAL A 26 9.99 1.41 9.83
C VAL A 26 10.94 1.50 8.63
N GLY A 27 11.01 2.68 8.01
CA GLY A 27 11.88 2.92 6.84
C GLY A 27 11.25 2.59 5.48
N PHE A 28 9.95 2.26 5.44
CA PHE A 28 9.22 2.28 4.18
C PHE A 28 9.34 3.66 3.52
N ASP A 29 9.65 3.67 2.22
CA ASP A 29 9.87 4.90 1.48
C ASP A 29 8.53 5.46 1.00
N ILE A 30 8.08 6.54 1.64
CA ILE A 30 6.80 7.19 1.36
C ILE A 30 6.84 8.09 0.11
N ALA A 31 7.97 8.12 -0.62
CA ALA A 31 8.12 8.80 -1.91
C ALA A 31 7.68 10.28 -1.89
N GLY A 32 7.93 10.99 -0.79
CA GLY A 32 7.58 12.40 -0.61
C GLY A 32 6.10 12.67 -0.33
N LEU A 33 5.28 11.65 -0.04
CA LEU A 33 3.91 11.84 0.43
C LEU A 33 3.94 12.37 1.88
N THR A 34 3.54 13.62 2.11
CA THR A 34 3.67 14.30 3.42
C THR A 34 2.41 14.28 4.28
N ALA A 35 1.24 13.98 3.70
CA ALA A 35 -0.06 14.03 4.39
C ALA A 35 -0.80 12.68 4.39
N ALA A 36 -0.06 11.57 4.32
CA ALA A 36 -0.65 10.24 4.33
C ALA A 36 -1.09 9.84 5.75
N LEU A 37 -2.23 9.14 5.85
CA LEU A 37 -2.63 8.42 7.05
C LEU A 37 -1.86 7.11 7.13
N ILE A 38 -1.12 6.90 8.21
CA ILE A 38 -0.42 5.63 8.48
C ILE A 38 -1.33 4.73 9.29
N VAL A 39 -1.67 3.55 8.76
CA VAL A 39 -2.44 2.53 9.46
C VAL A 39 -1.50 1.41 9.88
N GLN A 40 -1.14 1.38 11.16
CA GLN A 40 -0.15 0.44 11.70
C GLN A 40 -0.57 -0.01 13.11
N PRO A 41 -1.08 -1.24 13.29
CA PRO A 41 -1.52 -1.74 14.59
C PRO A 41 -0.39 -1.96 15.61
N PHE A 42 0.85 -2.18 15.16
CA PHE A 42 1.96 -2.43 16.08
C PHE A 42 2.47 -1.12 16.70
N PHE A 43 2.21 -0.94 18.00
CA PHE A 43 2.46 0.30 18.74
C PHE A 43 3.86 0.92 18.54
N PRO A 44 4.97 0.16 18.63
CA PRO A 44 6.30 0.75 18.41
C PRO A 44 6.47 1.37 17.03
N THR A 45 6.07 0.65 15.97
CA THR A 45 6.16 1.15 14.58
C THR A 45 5.20 2.33 14.37
N ASN A 46 3.98 2.26 14.91
CA ASN A 46 3.01 3.34 14.85
C ASN A 46 3.56 4.64 15.46
N ARG A 47 4.13 4.54 16.67
CA ARG A 47 4.75 5.66 17.38
C ARG A 47 5.94 6.24 16.60
N THR A 48 6.75 5.40 15.96
CA THR A 48 7.86 5.87 15.11
C THR A 48 7.37 6.72 13.94
N TRP A 49 6.26 6.35 13.29
CA TRP A 49 5.64 7.17 12.25
C TRP A 49 5.03 8.46 12.80
N GLY A 50 4.37 8.41 13.96
CA GLY A 50 3.82 9.59 14.62
C GLY A 50 4.90 10.61 15.01
N ASN A 51 6.05 10.14 15.50
CA ASN A 51 7.21 10.98 15.79
C ASN A 51 7.82 11.64 14.54
N GLN A 52 7.54 11.11 13.34
CA GLN A 52 7.91 11.73 12.07
C GLN A 52 6.88 12.75 11.56
N GLY A 53 5.81 13.00 12.33
CA GLY A 53 4.78 13.99 12.01
C GLY A 53 3.60 13.46 11.18
N PHE A 54 3.52 12.15 10.96
CA PHE A 54 2.38 11.55 10.27
C PHE A 54 1.17 11.37 11.19
N ALA A 55 -0.03 11.53 10.63
CA ALA A 55 -1.23 11.04 11.28
C ALA A 55 -1.20 9.50 11.29
N CYS A 56 -1.48 8.91 12.45
CA CYS A 56 -1.47 7.46 12.62
C CYS A 56 -2.80 6.94 13.16
N ASP A 57 -3.18 5.75 12.72
CA ASP A 57 -4.30 4.96 13.21
C ASP A 57 -3.88 3.49 13.32
N VAL A 58 -4.63 2.70 14.07
CA VAL A 58 -4.45 1.25 14.18
C VAL A 58 -5.38 0.48 13.23
N SER A 59 -6.40 1.14 12.68
CA SER A 59 -7.33 0.58 11.70
C SER A 59 -7.61 1.58 10.58
N LEU A 60 -8.00 1.10 9.39
CA LEU A 60 -8.36 2.00 8.29
C LEU A 60 -9.74 2.61 8.56
N PRO A 61 -9.85 3.94 8.78
CA PRO A 61 -11.15 4.57 9.06
C PRO A 61 -12.06 4.52 7.83
N THR A 62 -13.36 4.41 8.06
CA THR A 62 -14.38 4.38 7.01
C THR A 62 -14.50 5.73 6.30
N ARG A 63 -13.76 5.91 5.20
CA ARG A 63 -13.82 7.09 4.32
C ARG A 63 -13.20 6.80 2.96
N ARG A 64 -13.37 7.70 1.99
CA ARG A 64 -12.75 7.58 0.67
C ARG A 64 -11.32 8.13 0.63
N PHE A 65 -10.46 7.43 -0.10
CA PHE A 65 -9.07 7.81 -0.36
C PHE A 65 -8.82 7.87 -1.87
N SER A 66 -7.98 8.79 -2.35
CA SER A 66 -7.57 8.77 -3.75
C SER A 66 -6.52 7.69 -4.02
N LEU A 67 -5.76 7.30 -2.98
CA LEU A 67 -4.70 6.29 -3.07
C LEU A 67 -4.56 5.55 -1.74
N ALA A 68 -4.54 4.22 -1.79
CA ALA A 68 -4.15 3.37 -0.67
C ALA A 68 -2.94 2.52 -1.05
N ILE A 69 -1.91 2.52 -0.20
CA ILE A 69 -0.70 1.72 -0.36
C ILE A 69 -0.74 0.62 0.69
N VAL A 70 -0.78 -0.64 0.26
CA VAL A 70 -0.76 -1.81 1.13
C VAL A 70 0.63 -2.42 1.11
N CYS A 71 1.31 -2.39 2.27
CA CYS A 71 2.56 -3.10 2.48
C CYS A 71 2.25 -4.55 2.85
N CYS A 72 2.76 -5.51 2.07
CA CYS A 72 2.57 -6.92 2.36
C CYS A 72 3.17 -7.29 3.72
N THR A 73 2.41 -8.06 4.47
CA THR A 73 2.88 -8.73 5.69
C THR A 73 3.31 -10.16 5.36
N ARG A 74 3.99 -10.83 6.30
CA ARG A 74 4.29 -12.27 6.17
C ARG A 74 3.04 -13.15 6.20
N SER A 75 1.92 -12.64 6.71
CA SER A 75 0.65 -13.36 6.71
C SER A 75 -0.11 -13.11 5.40
N LYS A 76 -0.28 -14.17 4.61
CA LYS A 76 -1.03 -14.10 3.35
C LYS A 76 -2.48 -13.65 3.57
N GLN A 77 -3.13 -14.15 4.63
CA GLN A 77 -4.53 -13.80 4.94
C GLN A 77 -4.65 -12.32 5.31
N GLN A 78 -3.79 -11.85 6.22
CA GLN A 78 -3.80 -10.44 6.63
C GLN A 78 -3.57 -9.51 5.45
N THR A 79 -2.59 -9.82 4.58
CA THR A 79 -2.34 -9.03 3.37
C THR A 79 -3.55 -9.04 2.44
N ALA A 80 -4.26 -10.16 2.28
CA ALA A 80 -5.48 -10.22 1.49
C ALA A 80 -6.59 -9.33 2.07
N ASP A 81 -6.79 -9.37 3.39
CA ASP A 81 -7.81 -8.56 4.08
C ASP A 81 -7.51 -7.06 3.97
N LEU A 82 -6.23 -6.66 4.07
CA LEU A 82 -5.80 -5.27 3.89
C LEU A 82 -6.04 -4.79 2.45
N ILE A 83 -5.77 -5.64 1.45
CA ILE A 83 -6.03 -5.33 0.04
C ILE A 83 -7.53 -5.15 -0.20
N ALA A 84 -8.38 -6.02 0.36
CA ALA A 84 -9.83 -5.91 0.25
C ALA A 84 -10.36 -4.60 0.87
N GLN A 85 -9.90 -4.27 2.08
CA GLN A 85 -10.26 -3.01 2.75
C GLN A 85 -9.83 -1.77 1.96
N ALA A 86 -8.62 -1.80 1.39
CA ALA A 86 -8.11 -0.71 0.55
C ALA A 86 -8.90 -0.58 -0.75
N ALA A 87 -9.19 -1.69 -1.43
CA ALA A 87 -9.90 -1.72 -2.71
C ALA A 87 -11.34 -1.17 -2.59
N ALA A 88 -12.02 -1.44 -1.47
CA ALA A 88 -13.37 -0.93 -1.22
C ALA A 88 -13.42 0.59 -0.96
N GLN A 89 -12.30 1.22 -0.58
CA GLN A 89 -12.29 2.60 -0.06
C GLN A 89 -11.38 3.55 -0.83
N ALA A 90 -10.49 3.06 -1.70
CA ALA A 90 -9.54 3.87 -2.44
C ALA A 90 -9.80 3.85 -3.96
N ASP A 91 -9.60 4.96 -4.64
CA ASP A 91 -9.72 5.02 -6.11
C ASP A 91 -8.59 4.24 -6.80
N ILE A 92 -7.40 4.23 -6.20
CA ILE A 92 -6.22 3.48 -6.65
C ILE A 92 -5.65 2.69 -5.47
N VAL A 93 -5.37 1.40 -5.70
CA VAL A 93 -4.68 0.55 -4.73
C VAL A 93 -3.31 0.20 -5.26
N VAL A 94 -2.29 0.46 -4.45
CA VAL A 94 -0.91 0.00 -4.64
C VAL A 94 -0.66 -1.14 -3.65
N VAL A 95 -0.02 -2.21 -4.12
CA VAL A 95 0.45 -3.30 -3.26
C VAL A 95 1.96 -3.41 -3.42
N ASP A 96 2.69 -3.26 -2.33
CA ASP A 96 4.16 -3.33 -2.29
C ASP A 96 4.62 -4.39 -1.28
N GLY A 97 5.60 -5.20 -1.65
CA GLY A 97 6.14 -6.21 -0.73
C GLY A 97 7.37 -6.92 -1.27
N GLN A 98 8.07 -7.65 -0.40
CA GLN A 98 9.15 -8.53 -0.82
C GLN A 98 8.61 -9.87 -1.30
N LYS A 99 9.42 -10.59 -2.09
CA LYS A 99 9.10 -11.98 -2.48
C LYS A 99 8.86 -12.90 -1.28
N THR A 100 9.61 -12.67 -0.19
CA THR A 100 9.45 -13.39 1.09
C THR A 100 8.12 -13.11 1.79
N ASP A 101 7.49 -11.98 1.48
CA ASP A 101 6.19 -11.58 2.04
C ASP A 101 5.02 -11.98 1.12
N GLY A 102 5.28 -12.81 0.11
CA GLY A 102 4.25 -13.39 -0.74
C GLY A 102 3.69 -12.47 -1.84
N ILE A 103 4.31 -11.32 -2.13
CA ILE A 103 3.83 -10.35 -3.12
C ILE A 103 3.52 -10.95 -4.50
N ASP A 104 4.34 -11.89 -4.97
CA ASP A 104 4.14 -12.55 -6.27
C ASP A 104 2.88 -13.43 -6.28
N SER A 105 2.52 -14.00 -5.11
CA SER A 105 1.26 -14.74 -4.96
C SER A 105 0.05 -13.81 -5.02
N HIS A 106 0.11 -12.65 -4.38
CA HIS A 106 -0.97 -11.65 -4.45
C HIS A 106 -1.12 -11.12 -5.87
N TYR A 107 -0.03 -10.75 -6.54
CA TYR A 107 -0.04 -10.33 -7.94
C TYR A 107 -0.63 -11.39 -8.88
N ARG A 108 -0.29 -12.67 -8.70
CA ARG A 108 -0.90 -13.78 -9.47
C ARG A 108 -2.39 -13.94 -9.24
N SER A 109 -2.87 -13.68 -8.04
CA SER A 109 -4.28 -13.86 -7.68
C SER A 109 -5.11 -12.68 -8.17
N LEU A 110 -4.67 -11.45 -7.89
CA LEU A 110 -5.39 -10.23 -8.25
C LEU A 110 -5.47 -9.99 -9.75
N ARG A 111 -4.45 -10.35 -10.53
CA ARG A 111 -4.53 -10.22 -12.00
C ARG A 111 -5.63 -11.08 -12.64
N LYS A 112 -6.16 -12.08 -11.92
CA LYS A 112 -7.29 -12.90 -12.37
C LYS A 112 -8.64 -12.26 -12.07
N LEU A 113 -8.66 -11.31 -11.14
CA LEU A 113 -9.87 -10.63 -10.64
C LEU A 113 -10.02 -9.22 -11.24
N THR A 114 -8.90 -8.57 -11.60
CA THR A 114 -8.88 -7.19 -12.07
C THR A 114 -7.70 -6.90 -12.99
N THR A 115 -7.80 -5.82 -13.76
CA THR A 115 -6.72 -5.33 -14.61
C THR A 115 -5.68 -4.64 -13.74
N VAL A 116 -4.45 -5.15 -13.77
CA VAL A 116 -3.29 -4.47 -13.17
C VAL A 116 -2.78 -3.41 -14.15
N HIS A 117 -2.71 -2.16 -13.70
CA HIS A 117 -2.35 -1.01 -14.53
C HIS A 117 -0.85 -0.80 -14.66
N GLY A 118 -0.05 -1.36 -13.75
CA GLY A 118 1.39 -1.38 -13.87
C GLY A 118 2.07 -2.16 -12.75
N THR A 119 3.35 -2.44 -12.94
CA THR A 119 4.16 -3.20 -11.99
C THR A 119 5.63 -2.80 -12.05
N ILE A 120 6.28 -2.78 -10.89
CA ILE A 120 7.72 -2.56 -10.72
C ILE A 120 8.30 -3.75 -9.98
N THR A 121 9.34 -4.38 -10.53
CA THR A 121 10.11 -5.43 -9.85
C THR A 121 11.51 -4.91 -9.56
N LYS A 122 11.85 -4.72 -8.28
CA LYS A 122 13.15 -4.20 -7.83
C LYS A 122 13.44 -4.61 -6.39
N ALA A 123 14.72 -4.76 -6.06
CA ALA A 123 15.20 -5.05 -4.70
C ALA A 123 14.52 -6.27 -4.07
N HIS A 124 14.45 -7.39 -4.83
CA HIS A 124 13.81 -8.65 -4.41
C HIS A 124 12.33 -8.57 -4.03
N GLY A 125 11.65 -7.49 -4.41
CA GLY A 125 10.22 -7.34 -4.25
C GLY A 125 9.52 -6.83 -5.49
N ARG A 126 8.23 -6.60 -5.34
CA ARG A 126 7.34 -6.13 -6.39
C ARG A 126 6.43 -5.04 -5.81
N LEU A 127 6.11 -4.08 -6.66
CA LEU A 127 5.01 -3.15 -6.50
C LEU A 127 4.08 -3.33 -7.70
N PHE A 128 2.78 -3.31 -7.49
CA PHE A 128 1.80 -3.21 -8.59
C PHE A 128 0.59 -2.40 -8.14
N TRP A 129 -0.18 -1.89 -9.10
CA TRP A 129 -1.37 -1.09 -8.80
C TRP A 129 -2.54 -1.36 -9.74
N PHE A 130 -3.73 -1.11 -9.23
CA PHE A 130 -5.01 -1.33 -9.91
C PHE A 130 -6.07 -0.35 -9.37
N ALA A 131 -7.22 -0.28 -10.05
CA ALA A 131 -8.33 0.58 -9.61
C ALA A 131 -9.08 0.00 -8.40
N GLY A 132 -9.63 0.86 -7.56
CA GLY A 132 -10.55 0.48 -6.49
C GLY A 132 -11.72 -0.37 -6.99
N MET A 133 -12.10 -1.36 -6.21
CA MET A 133 -13.20 -2.28 -6.50
C MET A 133 -13.66 -3.00 -5.23
N ASN A 134 -14.85 -3.59 -5.27
CA ASN A 134 -15.28 -4.54 -4.25
C ASN A 134 -14.70 -5.92 -4.62
N LEU A 135 -13.75 -6.40 -3.80
CA LEU A 135 -13.10 -7.71 -3.94
C LEU A 135 -13.88 -8.84 -3.25
#